data_AF-A0A822MN60-F1
#
_entry.id   AF-A0A822MN60-F1
#
_cell.length_a   1.000
_cell.length_b   1.000
_cell.length_c   1.000
_cell.angle_alpha   90.00
_cell.angle_beta   90.00
_cell.angle_gamma   90.00
#
_symmetry.space_group_name_H-M   'P 1'
#
loop_
_entity.id
_entity.type
_entity.pdbx_description
1 polymer ?
#
loop_
_entity_poly.entity_id
_entity_poly.type
_entity_poly.pdbx_seq_one_letter_code
_entity_poly.pdbx_strand_id
1 'polypeptide(L)'
;MKDHVLSLLSLALLSSSAWAVDNGTPVNWAAQDNAVRLESSANNGNCTATLVAGRYVLTAAHCLDGNGLDSLRTAAGDTITFNRFLMHPNFVEDGSFSGEDIGIVTLGSTVDYSAIQFLNIDNRKVDEPITIAGFGGTIDTLNSVDLTFSHYHNSDRYALYADVVEEDSHTTGGDSGAAWINQANDIMAIHKGSDTTVHWDPDGNEYFTRETYGTDIQAVQGFITENINAWHYPTLAEVNGRNTITVQSLHQSGITDTAYVQGNLTLIPESSTCVTQALINPFDKCTYVIEGSSGEEGQLYLSDSEVIHINKPKVDNGGTSSSGSSGGSLGFLSLLGLAVFGRLRKR
;
A
#
# COMPACT_ATOMS: atom_id res chain seq x y z
N MET A 1 -45.55 -48.63 -19.52
CA MET A 1 -44.71 -47.90 -20.50
C MET A 1 -45.29 -46.49 -20.60
N LYS A 2 -44.68 -45.40 -20.14
CA LYS A 2 -43.30 -45.09 -19.76
C LYS A 2 -43.36 -44.13 -18.57
N ASP A 3 -42.49 -44.36 -17.59
CA ASP A 3 -42.18 -43.39 -16.54
C ASP A 3 -41.41 -42.22 -17.15
N HIS A 4 -41.82 -41.00 -16.87
CA HIS A 4 -41.01 -39.80 -17.14
C HIS A 4 -40.40 -39.35 -15.81
N VAL A 5 -39.18 -39.84 -15.58
CA VAL A 5 -38.25 -39.31 -14.59
C VAL A 5 -37.81 -37.93 -15.09
N LEU A 6 -38.28 -36.86 -14.44
CA LEU A 6 -37.69 -35.54 -14.58
C LEU A 6 -36.38 -35.55 -13.79
N SER A 7 -35.25 -35.61 -14.49
CA SER A 7 -33.93 -35.43 -13.93
C SER A 7 -33.41 -34.04 -14.28
N LEU A 8 -33.09 -33.27 -13.24
CA LEU A 8 -32.10 -32.20 -13.08
C LEU A 8 -31.76 -31.28 -14.27
N LEU A 9 -31.79 -29.98 -14.01
CA LEU A 9 -30.57 -29.16 -14.14
C LEU A 9 -30.66 -27.98 -13.16
N SER A 10 -30.11 -28.17 -11.96
CA SER A 10 -29.80 -27.07 -11.05
C SER A 10 -28.65 -26.27 -11.65
N LEU A 11 -28.97 -25.16 -12.32
CA LEU A 11 -28.01 -24.13 -12.71
C LEU A 11 -27.45 -23.53 -11.42
N ALA A 12 -26.31 -24.03 -10.96
CA ALA A 12 -25.49 -23.31 -10.00
C ALA A 12 -24.99 -22.06 -10.71
N LEU A 13 -25.63 -20.92 -10.40
CA LEU A 13 -25.09 -19.60 -10.66
C LEU A 13 -23.76 -19.52 -9.92
N LEU A 14 -22.66 -19.81 -10.62
CA LEU A 14 -21.35 -19.33 -10.22
C LEU A 14 -21.44 -17.82 -10.37
N SER A 15 -21.77 -17.15 -9.28
CA SER A 15 -21.54 -15.71 -9.16
C SER A 15 -20.03 -15.53 -9.26
N SER A 16 -19.56 -15.10 -10.43
CA SER A 16 -18.22 -14.52 -10.55
C SER A 16 -18.19 -13.35 -9.58
N SER A 17 -17.53 -13.53 -8.44
CA SER A 17 -17.09 -12.41 -7.63
C SER A 17 -16.27 -11.53 -8.57
N ALA A 18 -16.71 -10.29 -8.82
CA ALA A 18 -15.84 -9.30 -9.43
C ALA A 18 -14.60 -9.22 -8.52
N TRP A 19 -13.43 -9.54 -9.04
CA TRP A 19 -12.16 -9.44 -8.33
C TRP A 19 -11.63 -8.01 -8.50
N ALA A 20 -10.86 -7.47 -7.53
CA ALA A 20 -10.07 -6.30 -7.86
C ALA A 20 -8.92 -6.74 -8.71
N VAL A 21 -8.55 -5.96 -9.74
CA VAL A 21 -7.91 -6.55 -10.93
C VAL A 21 -8.81 -7.69 -11.45
N ASP A 22 -9.43 -7.53 -12.62
CA ASP A 22 -10.28 -8.61 -13.14
C ASP A 22 -9.43 -9.88 -13.29
N ASN A 23 -9.91 -11.01 -12.77
CA ASN A 23 -9.14 -12.26 -12.57
C ASN A 23 -7.70 -12.09 -12.02
N GLY A 24 -7.50 -11.18 -11.07
CA GLY A 24 -6.23 -10.98 -10.37
C GLY A 24 -5.91 -12.07 -9.33
N THR A 25 -4.67 -12.04 -8.83
CA THR A 25 -4.22 -12.88 -7.71
C THR A 25 -4.41 -12.14 -6.38
N PRO A 26 -5.06 -12.73 -5.37
CA PRO A 26 -5.21 -12.10 -4.06
C PRO A 26 -3.87 -11.80 -3.38
N VAL A 27 -3.74 -10.59 -2.85
CA VAL A 27 -2.58 -10.14 -2.08
C VAL A 27 -2.96 -10.03 -0.61
N ASN A 28 -2.08 -10.51 0.28
CA ASN A 28 -2.25 -10.27 1.71
C ASN A 28 -1.99 -8.80 2.03
N TRP A 29 -3.05 -8.00 2.10
CA TRP A 29 -2.95 -6.56 2.37
C TRP A 29 -2.20 -6.24 3.67
N ALA A 30 -2.38 -7.05 4.72
CA ALA A 30 -1.63 -6.84 5.97
C ALA A 30 -0.12 -7.05 5.84
N ALA A 31 0.33 -7.80 4.82
CA ALA A 31 1.76 -7.95 4.49
C ALA A 31 2.27 -6.89 3.51
N GLN A 32 1.37 -6.15 2.85
CA GLN A 32 1.67 -5.01 1.98
C GLN A 32 0.93 -3.77 2.51
N ASP A 33 1.15 -3.49 3.80
CA ASP A 33 0.42 -2.48 4.58
C ASP A 33 0.74 -1.03 4.18
N ASN A 34 1.70 -0.83 3.26
CA ASN A 34 1.96 0.44 2.63
C ASN A 34 1.07 0.72 1.40
N ALA A 35 0.38 -0.29 0.85
CA ALA A 35 -0.70 -0.05 -0.11
C ALA A 35 -1.95 0.45 0.64
N VAL A 36 -2.57 1.52 0.16
CA VAL A 36 -3.75 2.13 0.78
C VAL A 36 -4.82 2.43 -0.26
N ARG A 37 -6.07 2.46 0.20
CA ARG A 37 -7.23 2.80 -0.65
C ARG A 37 -7.65 4.22 -0.36
N LEU A 38 -7.65 5.08 -1.36
CA LEU A 38 -8.25 6.42 -1.26
C LEU A 38 -9.75 6.30 -1.48
N GLU A 39 -10.53 7.03 -0.70
CA GLU A 39 -12.00 6.99 -0.72
C GLU A 39 -12.57 8.41 -0.65
N SER A 40 -13.73 8.57 -1.26
CA SER A 40 -14.57 9.76 -1.12
C SER A 40 -15.65 9.52 -0.08
N SER A 41 -15.80 10.42 0.88
CA SER A 41 -16.94 10.38 1.80
C SER A 41 -18.26 10.81 1.15
N ALA A 42 -18.19 11.47 -0.01
CA ALA A 42 -19.34 12.09 -0.69
C ALA A 42 -19.92 11.21 -1.82
N ASN A 43 -19.12 10.31 -2.39
CA ASN A 43 -19.51 9.42 -3.48
C ASN A 43 -18.77 8.08 -3.37
N ASN A 44 -19.12 7.10 -4.20
CA ASN A 44 -18.47 5.78 -4.18
C ASN A 44 -17.12 5.77 -4.94
N GLY A 45 -16.45 6.91 -5.07
CA GLY A 45 -15.18 7.05 -5.75
C GLY A 45 -14.03 6.48 -4.92
N ASN A 46 -13.15 5.73 -5.57
CA ASN A 46 -11.96 5.16 -4.96
C ASN A 46 -10.77 5.17 -5.92
N CYS A 47 -9.58 5.16 -5.34
CA CYS A 47 -8.32 4.93 -6.04
C CYS A 47 -7.38 4.12 -5.16
N THR A 48 -6.33 3.58 -5.78
CA THR A 48 -5.22 2.96 -5.07
C THR A 48 -4.11 3.98 -4.87
N ALA A 49 -3.37 3.85 -3.79
CA ALA A 49 -2.23 4.70 -3.51
C ALA A 49 -1.19 3.96 -2.65
N THR A 50 0.02 4.53 -2.54
CA THR A 50 1.12 3.95 -1.79
C THR A 50 1.65 4.93 -0.75
N LEU A 51 1.74 4.51 0.51
CA LEU A 51 2.38 5.25 1.59
C LEU A 51 3.89 5.34 1.34
N VAL A 52 4.40 6.57 1.44
CA VAL A 52 5.83 6.89 1.35
C VAL A 52 6.20 7.90 2.43
N ALA A 53 7.45 7.86 2.88
CA ALA A 53 8.01 8.81 3.86
C ALA A 53 7.10 9.08 5.08
N GLY A 54 6.50 8.02 5.64
CA GLY A 54 5.73 8.03 6.89
C GLY A 54 4.34 8.68 6.82
N ARG A 55 4.18 9.77 6.07
CA ARG A 55 2.96 10.61 6.05
C ARG A 55 2.59 11.13 4.67
N TYR A 56 3.31 10.72 3.64
CA TYR A 56 3.01 11.07 2.26
C TYR A 56 2.40 9.86 1.56
N VAL A 57 1.59 10.12 0.56
CA VAL A 57 0.93 9.07 -0.22
C VAL A 57 1.04 9.44 -1.69
N LEU A 58 1.60 8.54 -2.49
CA LEU A 58 1.67 8.67 -3.95
C LEU A 58 0.45 8.02 -4.59
N THR A 59 -0.17 8.73 -5.54
CA THR A 59 -1.29 8.25 -6.35
C THR A 59 -1.27 8.95 -7.72
N ALA A 60 -2.25 8.67 -8.58
CA ALA A 60 -2.41 9.40 -9.84
C ALA A 60 -2.97 10.81 -9.58
N ALA A 61 -2.61 11.78 -10.41
CA ALA A 61 -3.15 13.13 -10.31
C ALA A 61 -4.67 13.14 -10.61
N HIS A 62 -5.12 12.39 -11.61
CA HIS A 62 -6.53 12.32 -11.96
C HIS A 62 -7.39 11.77 -10.82
N CYS A 63 -6.84 10.98 -9.90
CA CYS A 63 -7.54 10.55 -8.69
C CYS A 63 -7.90 11.74 -7.80
N LEU A 64 -7.08 12.78 -7.78
CA LEU A 64 -7.22 13.95 -6.93
C LEU A 64 -7.96 15.10 -7.62
N ASP A 65 -8.14 15.02 -8.95
CA ASP A 65 -8.88 16.02 -9.71
C ASP A 65 -10.39 15.77 -9.64
N GLY A 66 -11.11 16.63 -8.93
CA GLY A 66 -12.59 16.67 -8.96
C GLY A 66 -13.34 15.47 -8.37
N ASN A 67 -12.67 14.36 -8.03
CA ASN A 67 -13.33 13.12 -7.55
C ASN A 67 -13.85 13.21 -6.11
N GLY A 68 -13.37 14.18 -5.33
CA GLY A 68 -13.77 14.36 -3.93
C GLY A 68 -13.19 13.32 -2.98
N LEU A 69 -12.10 12.64 -3.36
CA LEU A 69 -11.34 11.78 -2.44
C LEU A 69 -10.83 12.62 -1.27
N ASP A 70 -11.14 12.18 -0.05
CA ASP A 70 -10.89 12.95 1.18
C ASP A 70 -10.44 12.09 2.35
N SER A 71 -10.33 10.77 2.14
CA SER A 71 -9.88 9.83 3.16
C SER A 71 -9.07 8.69 2.55
N LEU A 72 -8.22 8.08 3.38
CA LEU A 72 -7.51 6.86 3.04
C LEU A 72 -7.84 5.76 4.05
N ARG A 73 -7.87 4.52 3.56
CA ARG A 73 -8.06 3.30 4.34
C ARG A 73 -6.74 2.53 4.42
N THR A 74 -6.32 2.18 5.64
CA THR A 74 -5.10 1.37 5.88
C THR A 74 -5.43 -0.12 6.00
N ALA A 75 -4.41 -0.98 5.88
CA ALA A 75 -4.55 -2.42 6.12
C ALA A 75 -4.99 -2.75 7.56
N ALA A 76 -4.68 -1.87 8.53
CA ALA A 76 -5.12 -1.99 9.92
C ALA A 76 -6.62 -1.66 10.11
N GLY A 77 -7.28 -1.15 9.07
CA GLY A 77 -8.68 -0.74 9.10
C GLY A 77 -8.90 0.68 9.60
N ASP A 78 -7.84 1.49 9.67
CA ASP A 78 -7.97 2.91 10.01
C ASP A 78 -8.45 3.70 8.81
N THR A 79 -9.30 4.70 9.07
CA THR A 79 -9.69 5.70 8.08
C THR A 79 -9.11 7.04 8.50
N ILE A 80 -8.23 7.58 7.67
CA ILE A 80 -7.51 8.84 7.93
C ILE A 80 -7.96 9.87 6.92
N THR A 81 -8.48 11.00 7.38
CA THR A 81 -8.91 12.09 6.51
C THR A 81 -7.72 12.92 6.06
N PHE A 82 -7.80 13.43 4.83
CA PHE A 82 -6.82 14.36 4.29
C PHE A 82 -7.51 15.50 3.54
N ASN A 83 -6.85 16.65 3.50
CA ASN A 83 -7.31 17.83 2.75
C ASN A 83 -6.15 18.56 2.06
N ARG A 84 -4.94 18.01 2.14
CA ARG A 84 -3.72 18.56 1.56
C ARG A 84 -3.22 17.58 0.52
N PHE A 85 -3.25 18.01 -0.72
CA PHE A 85 -2.70 17.26 -1.82
C PHE A 85 -2.16 18.20 -2.89
N LEU A 86 -1.31 17.67 -3.74
CA LEU A 86 -0.72 18.36 -4.87
C LEU A 86 -0.74 17.43 -6.07
N MET A 87 -1.26 17.91 -7.19
CA MET A 87 -1.12 17.26 -8.49
C MET A 87 0.13 17.82 -9.18
N HIS A 88 0.75 17.02 -10.05
CA HIS A 88 1.86 17.51 -10.87
C HIS A 88 1.44 18.78 -11.63
N PRO A 89 2.25 19.85 -11.68
CA PRO A 89 1.85 21.13 -12.29
C PRO A 89 1.57 21.07 -13.79
N ASN A 90 2.12 20.06 -14.47
CA ASN A 90 1.90 19.80 -15.89
C ASN A 90 0.76 18.78 -16.12
N PHE A 91 0.09 18.30 -15.08
CA PHE A 91 -1.06 17.41 -15.24
C PHE A 91 -2.18 18.12 -16.01
N VAL A 92 -2.73 17.41 -16.99
CA VAL A 92 -3.88 17.86 -17.80
C VAL A 92 -4.89 16.72 -17.84
N GLU A 93 -6.10 16.98 -17.36
CA GLU A 93 -7.23 16.05 -17.46
C GLU A 93 -7.91 16.22 -18.82
N ASP A 94 -7.40 15.51 -19.82
CA ASP A 94 -7.97 15.46 -21.17
C ASP A 94 -8.19 14.03 -21.68
N GLY A 95 -8.04 13.03 -20.80
CA GLY A 95 -8.08 11.61 -21.15
C GLY A 95 -6.92 11.14 -22.04
N SER A 96 -5.93 11.99 -22.31
CA SER A 96 -4.78 11.72 -23.15
C SER A 96 -3.50 11.48 -22.33
N PHE A 97 -2.38 11.35 -23.03
CA PHE A 97 -1.02 11.23 -22.49
C PHE A 97 -0.34 12.60 -22.34
N SER A 98 -1.07 13.70 -22.28
CA SER A 98 -0.52 15.06 -22.43
C SER A 98 0.07 15.69 -21.15
N GLY A 99 0.02 14.97 -20.02
CA GLY A 99 0.62 15.41 -18.77
C GLY A 99 1.00 14.27 -17.83
N GLU A 100 1.90 14.58 -16.89
CA GLU A 100 2.40 13.67 -15.87
C GLU A 100 1.30 13.40 -14.83
N ASP A 101 0.72 12.21 -14.88
CA ASP A 101 -0.40 11.82 -14.03
C ASP A 101 0.10 11.26 -12.69
N ILE A 102 0.59 12.16 -11.83
CA ILE A 102 1.05 11.83 -10.47
C ILE A 102 0.62 12.91 -9.47
N GLY A 103 0.20 12.45 -8.29
CA GLY A 103 -0.19 13.29 -7.18
C GLY A 103 0.41 12.83 -5.85
N ILE A 104 0.58 13.79 -4.94
CA ILE A 104 1.05 13.58 -3.57
C ILE A 104 -0.03 14.05 -2.61
N VAL A 105 -0.51 13.16 -1.75
CA VAL A 105 -1.33 13.50 -0.58
C VAL A 105 -0.42 13.63 0.64
N THR A 106 -0.70 14.62 1.48
CA THR A 106 0.07 14.92 2.70
C THR A 106 -0.82 14.78 3.93
N LEU A 107 -0.49 13.83 4.81
CA LEU A 107 -1.26 13.52 6.01
C LEU A 107 -0.87 14.40 7.20
N GLY A 108 -1.81 14.57 8.14
CA GLY A 108 -1.61 15.35 9.36
C GLY A 108 -0.66 14.70 10.37
N SER A 109 -0.55 13.37 10.33
CA SER A 109 0.32 12.56 11.18
C SER A 109 0.96 11.43 10.38
N THR A 110 1.99 10.82 10.95
CA THR A 110 2.59 9.59 10.41
C THR A 110 1.61 8.43 10.52
N VAL A 111 1.72 7.49 9.58
CA VAL A 111 0.97 6.24 9.54
C VAL A 111 1.93 5.10 9.83
N ASP A 112 1.48 4.14 10.64
CA ASP A 112 2.23 2.94 10.96
C ASP A 112 2.12 1.93 9.79
N TYR A 113 3.25 1.51 9.24
CA TYR A 113 3.37 0.47 8.22
C TYR A 113 4.79 -0.14 8.23
N SER A 114 4.89 -1.39 7.82
CA SER A 114 6.15 -2.16 7.86
C SER A 114 6.67 -2.50 6.46
N ALA A 115 5.77 -2.73 5.50
CA ALA A 115 6.13 -3.02 4.13
C ALA A 115 6.70 -1.77 3.45
N ILE A 116 7.73 -1.95 2.64
CA ILE A 116 8.32 -0.84 1.87
C ILE A 116 8.78 -1.33 0.51
N GLN A 117 8.41 -0.60 -0.54
CA GLN A 117 9.01 -0.66 -1.86
C GLN A 117 9.62 0.70 -2.16
N PHE A 118 10.87 0.73 -2.60
CA PHE A 118 11.58 2.00 -2.83
C PHE A 118 11.33 2.53 -4.23
N LEU A 119 11.48 3.84 -4.42
CA LEU A 119 11.32 4.48 -5.72
C LEU A 119 12.55 4.20 -6.60
N ASN A 120 12.33 3.71 -7.82
CA ASN A 120 13.41 3.38 -8.76
C ASN A 120 13.42 4.35 -9.95
N ILE A 121 14.57 4.97 -10.19
CA ILE A 121 14.79 5.96 -11.27
C ILE A 121 15.71 5.42 -12.39
N ASP A 122 15.89 4.10 -12.47
CA ASP A 122 16.69 3.49 -13.53
C ASP A 122 15.94 3.56 -14.89
N ASN A 123 16.62 3.21 -15.98
CA ASN A 123 15.93 3.05 -17.26
C ASN A 123 15.18 1.73 -17.29
N ARG A 124 13.96 1.74 -17.85
CA ARG A 124 13.16 0.55 -18.04
C ARG A 124 13.72 -0.34 -19.14
N LYS A 125 13.59 -1.66 -18.95
CA LYS A 125 14.00 -2.67 -19.93
C LYS A 125 12.76 -3.33 -20.49
N VAL A 126 12.65 -3.36 -21.81
CA VAL A 126 11.59 -4.11 -22.51
C VAL A 126 11.52 -5.53 -21.97
N ASP A 127 10.30 -6.01 -21.79
CA ASP A 127 9.96 -7.30 -21.20
C ASP A 127 10.30 -7.45 -19.70
N GLU A 128 10.70 -6.39 -19.00
CA GLU A 128 10.89 -6.49 -17.55
C GLU A 128 9.54 -6.76 -16.86
N PRO A 129 9.46 -7.77 -15.97
CA PRO A 129 8.20 -8.06 -15.30
C PRO A 129 7.81 -6.96 -14.32
N ILE A 130 6.52 -6.65 -14.36
CA ILE A 130 5.85 -5.67 -13.52
C ILE A 130 4.72 -6.37 -12.78
N THR A 131 4.55 -6.08 -11.50
CA THR A 131 3.34 -6.42 -10.76
C THR A 131 2.63 -5.13 -10.35
N ILE A 132 1.34 -5.05 -10.59
CA ILE A 132 0.47 -3.98 -10.07
C ILE A 132 -0.45 -4.61 -9.04
N ALA A 133 -0.57 -3.99 -7.86
CA ALA A 133 -1.56 -4.38 -6.86
C ALA A 133 -2.51 -3.21 -6.58
N GLY A 134 -3.82 -3.46 -6.64
CA GLY A 134 -4.85 -2.43 -6.47
C GLY A 134 -6.17 -2.93 -5.90
N PHE A 135 -7.05 -1.97 -5.59
CA PHE A 135 -8.38 -2.15 -4.99
C PHE A 135 -9.53 -1.90 -5.99
N GLY A 136 -9.23 -1.68 -7.27
CA GLY A 136 -10.26 -1.39 -8.25
C GLY A 136 -11.10 -2.62 -8.54
N GLY A 137 -12.43 -2.54 -8.53
CA GLY A 137 -13.32 -3.71 -8.74
C GLY A 137 -13.70 -4.49 -7.48
N THR A 138 -12.86 -4.48 -6.43
CA THR A 138 -13.22 -4.93 -5.08
C THR A 138 -12.80 -3.91 -4.05
N ILE A 139 -13.78 -3.33 -3.38
CA ILE A 139 -13.48 -2.31 -2.38
C ILE A 139 -12.52 -2.87 -1.30
N ASP A 140 -12.78 -4.05 -0.72
CA ASP A 140 -12.04 -4.54 0.48
C ASP A 140 -10.94 -5.59 0.25
N THR A 141 -10.55 -5.90 -1.00
CA THR A 141 -9.47 -6.86 -1.25
C THR A 141 -8.41 -6.27 -2.17
N LEU A 142 -7.15 -6.34 -1.74
CA LEU A 142 -6.00 -6.04 -2.56
C LEU A 142 -5.70 -7.25 -3.44
N ASN A 143 -5.55 -7.02 -4.73
CA ASN A 143 -5.28 -8.06 -5.71
C ASN A 143 -4.26 -7.54 -6.71
N SER A 144 -3.56 -8.45 -7.38
CA SER A 144 -2.50 -8.10 -8.32
C SER A 144 -2.64 -8.73 -9.69
N VAL A 145 -2.10 -8.04 -10.69
CA VAL A 145 -1.86 -8.54 -12.05
C VAL A 145 -0.36 -8.44 -12.36
N ASP A 146 0.12 -9.42 -13.13
CA ASP A 146 1.44 -9.38 -13.73
C ASP A 146 1.37 -8.83 -15.16
N LEU A 147 2.25 -7.89 -15.44
CA LEU A 147 2.45 -7.24 -16.73
C LEU A 147 3.92 -7.36 -17.14
N THR A 148 4.22 -6.93 -18.35
CA THR A 148 5.60 -6.73 -18.83
C THR A 148 5.77 -5.34 -19.38
N PHE A 149 6.90 -4.68 -19.08
CA PHE A 149 7.17 -3.36 -19.64
C PHE A 149 7.30 -3.47 -21.17
N SER A 150 6.52 -2.67 -21.89
CA SER A 150 6.50 -2.66 -23.34
C SER A 150 7.45 -1.59 -23.88
N HIS A 151 7.12 -0.32 -23.66
CA HIS A 151 7.88 0.80 -24.20
C HIS A 151 7.53 2.13 -23.54
N TYR A 152 8.34 3.16 -23.81
CA TYR A 152 8.05 4.56 -23.47
C TYR A 152 7.19 5.19 -24.57
N HIS A 153 6.31 6.13 -24.22
CA HIS A 153 5.67 6.98 -25.23
C HIS A 153 6.75 7.73 -26.05
N ASN A 154 6.54 7.83 -27.36
CA ASN A 154 7.55 8.33 -28.29
C ASN A 154 7.90 9.81 -28.07
N SER A 155 6.91 10.62 -27.66
CA SER A 155 7.08 12.06 -27.44
C SER A 155 7.21 12.40 -25.96
N ASP A 156 6.53 11.64 -25.10
CA ASP A 156 6.26 12.00 -23.71
C ASP A 156 6.91 10.97 -22.80
N ARG A 157 8.20 11.13 -22.53
CA ARG A 157 9.00 10.10 -21.83
C ARG A 157 8.56 9.80 -20.39
N TYR A 158 7.62 10.57 -19.83
CA TYR A 158 6.98 10.24 -18.55
C TYR A 158 5.92 9.15 -18.67
N ALA A 159 5.38 8.89 -19.86
CA ALA A 159 4.37 7.87 -20.07
C ALA A 159 5.02 6.53 -20.44
N LEU A 160 4.62 5.49 -19.71
CA LEU A 160 5.05 4.11 -19.90
C LEU A 160 3.88 3.26 -20.36
N TYR A 161 4.18 2.25 -21.17
CA TYR A 161 3.25 1.21 -21.58
C TYR A 161 3.73 -0.15 -21.08
N ALA A 162 2.77 -0.98 -20.68
CA ALA A 162 2.97 -2.35 -20.28
C ALA A 162 1.88 -3.24 -20.89
N ASP A 163 2.28 -4.46 -21.23
CA ASP A 163 1.42 -5.48 -21.81
C ASP A 163 0.98 -6.47 -20.72
N VAL A 164 -0.29 -6.87 -20.75
CA VAL A 164 -0.81 -7.92 -19.87
C VAL A 164 -0.14 -9.26 -20.16
N VAL A 165 0.21 -10.02 -19.12
CA VAL A 165 0.74 -11.39 -19.29
C VAL A 165 -0.39 -12.36 -19.63
N GLU A 166 -1.56 -12.17 -19.04
CA GLU A 166 -2.77 -12.96 -19.28
C GLU A 166 -3.92 -11.99 -19.61
N GLU A 167 -4.52 -12.08 -20.80
CA GLU A 167 -5.51 -11.10 -21.29
C GLU A 167 -6.73 -10.94 -20.37
N ASP A 168 -7.18 -12.02 -19.74
CA ASP A 168 -8.31 -12.00 -18.80
C ASP A 168 -7.92 -11.47 -17.41
N SER A 169 -6.61 -11.27 -17.13
CA SER A 169 -6.09 -10.76 -15.86
C SER A 169 -5.61 -9.33 -16.03
N HIS A 170 -6.39 -8.34 -15.58
CA HIS A 170 -6.08 -6.94 -15.90
C HIS A 170 -6.59 -5.92 -14.87
N THR A 171 -6.01 -4.73 -14.84
CA THR A 171 -6.49 -3.63 -13.98
C THR A 171 -7.89 -3.15 -14.37
N THR A 172 -8.59 -2.51 -13.45
CA THR A 172 -9.95 -1.99 -13.62
C THR A 172 -10.16 -0.68 -12.85
N GLY A 173 -11.36 -0.12 -12.92
CA GLY A 173 -11.71 1.13 -12.23
C GLY A 173 -11.46 1.05 -10.73
N GLY A 174 -10.67 1.99 -10.20
CA GLY A 174 -10.21 2.06 -8.80
C GLY A 174 -8.78 1.57 -8.57
N ASP A 175 -8.13 0.96 -9.58
CA ASP A 175 -6.69 0.64 -9.54
C ASP A 175 -5.81 1.85 -9.85
N SER A 176 -6.40 2.93 -10.39
CA SER A 176 -5.72 4.20 -10.63
C SER A 176 -4.90 4.63 -9.41
N GLY A 177 -3.65 5.02 -9.65
CA GLY A 177 -2.69 5.39 -8.61
C GLY A 177 -1.92 4.24 -7.97
N ALA A 178 -2.22 2.98 -8.31
CA ALA A 178 -1.44 1.82 -7.87
C ALA A 178 0.02 1.91 -8.31
N ALA A 179 0.94 1.42 -7.47
CA ALA A 179 2.35 1.34 -7.83
C ALA A 179 2.63 0.19 -8.79
N TRP A 180 3.47 0.43 -9.80
CA TRP A 180 4.05 -0.60 -10.64
C TRP A 180 5.35 -1.08 -10.00
N ILE A 181 5.39 -2.35 -9.62
CA ILE A 181 6.50 -2.95 -8.88
C ILE A 181 7.34 -3.80 -9.82
N ASN A 182 8.64 -3.57 -9.83
CA ASN A 182 9.58 -4.37 -10.62
C ASN A 182 10.02 -5.65 -9.88
N GLN A 183 10.80 -6.50 -10.56
CA GLN A 183 11.35 -7.73 -9.95
C GLN A 183 12.25 -7.49 -8.72
N ALA A 184 12.83 -6.31 -8.57
CA ALA A 184 13.62 -5.93 -7.39
C ALA A 184 12.75 -5.43 -6.22
N ASN A 185 11.42 -5.52 -6.35
CA ASN A 185 10.44 -5.00 -5.39
C ASN A 185 10.55 -3.48 -5.19
N ASP A 186 10.86 -2.76 -6.27
CA ASP A 186 10.89 -1.30 -6.31
C ASP A 186 9.75 -0.75 -7.17
N ILE A 187 9.25 0.43 -6.78
CA ILE A 187 8.24 1.20 -7.51
C ILE A 187 8.91 1.89 -8.70
N MET A 188 8.50 1.53 -9.91
CA MET A 188 8.99 2.14 -11.15
C MET A 188 8.03 3.18 -11.73
N ALA A 189 6.73 3.06 -11.45
CA ALA A 189 5.71 3.92 -12.04
C ALA A 189 4.44 3.97 -11.18
N ILE A 190 3.58 4.93 -11.48
CA ILE A 190 2.23 5.05 -10.92
C ILE A 190 1.20 4.75 -12.00
N HIS A 191 0.27 3.85 -11.73
CA HIS A 191 -0.75 3.41 -12.69
C HIS A 191 -1.72 4.55 -13.02
N LYS A 192 -1.89 4.79 -14.32
CA LYS A 192 -2.86 5.76 -14.84
C LYS A 192 -4.13 5.06 -15.32
N GLY A 193 -4.01 3.93 -16.02
CA GLY A 193 -5.16 3.18 -16.53
C GLY A 193 -4.77 2.19 -17.62
N SER A 194 -5.75 1.78 -18.41
CA SER A 194 -5.57 0.83 -19.51
C SER A 194 -6.66 0.98 -20.55
N ASP A 195 -6.37 0.63 -21.80
CA ASP A 195 -7.32 0.61 -22.92
C ASP A 195 -7.33 -0.76 -23.60
N THR A 196 -8.49 -1.16 -24.12
CA THR A 196 -8.67 -2.41 -24.86
C THR A 196 -8.87 -2.10 -26.34
N THR A 197 -7.92 -2.53 -27.17
CA THR A 197 -8.04 -2.42 -28.62
C THR A 197 -8.59 -3.72 -29.21
N VAL A 198 -9.57 -3.57 -30.10
CA VAL A 198 -10.12 -4.67 -30.89
C VAL A 198 -9.35 -4.80 -32.21
N HIS A 199 -8.94 -6.00 -32.52
CA HIS A 199 -8.28 -6.36 -33.77
C HIS A 199 -9.05 -7.46 -34.49
N TRP A 200 -8.79 -7.60 -35.79
CA TRP A 200 -9.35 -8.65 -36.63
C TRP A 200 -8.24 -9.38 -37.37
N ASP A 201 -8.21 -10.70 -37.22
CA ASP A 201 -7.27 -11.54 -37.97
C ASP A 201 -7.67 -11.64 -39.47
N PRO A 202 -6.79 -12.16 -40.34
CA PRO A 202 -7.09 -12.33 -41.76
C PRO A 202 -8.30 -13.23 -42.07
N ASP A 203 -8.70 -14.10 -41.14
CA ASP A 203 -9.85 -15.00 -41.24
C ASP A 203 -11.16 -14.33 -40.75
N GLY A 204 -11.08 -13.10 -40.26
CA GLY A 204 -12.21 -12.30 -39.75
C GLY A 204 -12.56 -12.60 -38.30
N ASN A 205 -11.72 -13.32 -37.55
CA ASN A 205 -11.91 -13.52 -36.12
C ASN A 205 -11.43 -12.30 -35.34
N GLU A 206 -12.24 -11.91 -34.35
CA GLU A 206 -11.93 -10.82 -33.43
C GLU A 206 -10.94 -11.30 -32.36
N TYR A 207 -9.93 -10.48 -32.07
CA TYR A 207 -9.06 -10.64 -30.90
C TYR A 207 -8.81 -9.29 -30.23
N PHE A 208 -8.53 -9.31 -28.93
CA PHE A 208 -8.32 -8.10 -28.13
C PHE A 208 -6.86 -8.00 -27.74
N THR A 209 -6.36 -6.77 -27.61
CA THR A 209 -5.12 -6.49 -26.89
C THR A 209 -5.40 -5.42 -25.86
N ARG A 210 -4.78 -5.55 -24.68
CA ARG A 210 -4.87 -4.53 -23.65
C ARG A 210 -3.54 -3.83 -23.44
N GLU A 211 -3.53 -2.52 -23.63
CA GLU A 211 -2.39 -1.67 -23.29
C GLU A 211 -2.64 -1.04 -21.91
N THR A 212 -1.67 -1.17 -21.01
CA THR A 212 -1.71 -0.58 -19.67
C THR A 212 -0.70 0.55 -19.58
N TYR A 213 -1.09 1.69 -19.01
CA TYR A 213 -0.27 2.90 -18.98
C TYR A 213 -0.05 3.44 -17.56
N GLY A 214 1.12 4.05 -17.38
CA GLY A 214 1.56 4.63 -16.11
C GLY A 214 2.53 5.79 -16.27
N THR A 215 2.76 6.50 -15.17
CA THR A 215 3.68 7.65 -15.06
C THR A 215 5.01 7.20 -14.45
N ASP A 216 6.11 7.33 -15.19
CA ASP A 216 7.47 6.92 -14.79
C ASP A 216 7.99 7.76 -13.61
N ILE A 217 8.42 7.07 -12.54
CA ILE A 217 9.07 7.70 -11.39
C ILE A 217 10.34 8.45 -11.78
N GLN A 218 11.11 7.95 -12.76
CA GLN A 218 12.32 8.62 -13.26
C GLN A 218 11.99 10.01 -13.82
N ALA A 219 10.88 10.15 -14.55
CA ALA A 219 10.51 11.41 -15.19
C ALA A 219 10.01 12.45 -14.18
N VAL A 220 9.38 12.01 -13.08
CA VAL A 220 8.77 12.87 -12.06
C VAL A 220 9.59 12.98 -10.77
N GLN A 221 10.85 12.55 -10.80
CA GLN A 221 11.74 12.53 -9.63
C GLN A 221 11.91 13.91 -8.96
N GLY A 222 11.93 14.98 -9.76
CA GLY A 222 12.03 16.35 -9.27
C GLY A 222 10.79 16.74 -8.47
N PHE A 223 9.60 16.48 -9.03
CA PHE A 223 8.34 16.72 -8.35
C PHE A 223 8.25 15.98 -7.00
N ILE A 224 8.68 14.72 -6.95
CA ILE A 224 8.68 13.93 -5.72
C ILE A 224 9.61 14.56 -4.67
N THR A 225 10.87 14.83 -5.04
CA THR A 225 11.88 15.31 -4.09
C THR A 225 11.62 16.75 -3.62
N GLU A 226 11.04 17.60 -4.47
CA GLU A 226 10.65 18.97 -4.11
C GLU A 226 9.50 19.03 -3.10
N ASN A 227 8.57 18.06 -3.14
CA ASN A 227 7.34 18.10 -2.36
C ASN A 227 7.33 17.15 -1.16
N ILE A 228 8.19 16.13 -1.15
CA ILE A 228 8.37 15.22 0.00
C ILE A 228 9.54 15.69 0.87
N ASN A 229 10.71 15.89 0.25
CA ASN A 229 11.97 16.32 0.88
C ASN A 229 12.24 15.67 2.25
N ALA A 230 12.21 14.34 2.30
CA ALA A 230 12.23 13.53 3.52
C ALA A 230 12.88 12.16 3.28
N TRP A 231 13.12 11.40 4.35
CA TRP A 231 13.44 9.97 4.26
C TRP A 231 12.20 9.17 3.86
N HIS A 232 12.40 8.18 2.99
CA HIS A 232 11.45 7.10 2.76
C HIS A 232 11.91 5.83 3.47
N TYR A 233 11.10 5.39 4.43
CA TYR A 233 11.45 4.35 5.39
C TYR A 233 10.19 3.63 5.90
N PRO A 234 10.31 2.41 6.46
CA PRO A 234 9.21 1.76 7.17
C PRO A 234 9.03 2.41 8.54
N THR A 235 7.81 2.77 8.93
CA THR A 235 7.58 3.42 10.24
C THR A 235 7.55 2.41 11.40
N LEU A 236 7.34 1.12 11.10
CA LEU A 236 7.45 0.02 12.04
C LEU A 236 8.55 -0.97 11.59
N ALA A 237 9.30 -1.52 12.55
CA ALA A 237 10.17 -2.65 12.31
C ALA A 237 10.27 -3.58 13.53
N GLU A 238 10.52 -4.86 13.28
CA GLU A 238 10.76 -5.87 14.32
C GLU A 238 12.24 -6.22 14.38
N VAL A 239 12.80 -6.29 15.58
CA VAL A 239 14.23 -6.52 15.82
C VAL A 239 14.40 -7.57 16.90
N ASN A 240 15.18 -8.60 16.56
CA ASN A 240 15.67 -9.62 17.48
C ASN A 240 17.14 -9.91 17.14
N GLY A 241 18.05 -9.46 18.00
CA GLY A 241 19.48 -9.41 17.70
C GLY A 241 19.80 -8.32 16.68
N ARG A 242 20.83 -8.57 15.86
CA ARG A 242 21.32 -7.63 14.84
C ARG A 242 20.45 -7.66 13.59
N ASN A 243 19.90 -6.51 13.20
CA ASN A 243 19.02 -6.33 12.04
C ASN A 243 19.48 -5.15 11.18
N THR A 244 19.18 -5.19 9.89
CA THR A 244 19.50 -4.13 8.93
C THR A 244 18.20 -3.51 8.44
N ILE A 245 18.06 -2.20 8.63
CA ILE A 245 16.93 -1.41 8.12
C ILE A 245 17.43 -0.61 6.93
N THR A 246 16.72 -0.69 5.80
CA THR A 246 17.02 0.10 4.60
C THR A 246 16.10 1.30 4.55
N VAL A 247 16.66 2.45 4.15
CA VAL A 247 15.93 3.70 3.90
C VAL A 247 16.37 4.29 2.57
N GLN A 248 15.57 5.18 2.01
CA GLN A 248 15.89 5.92 0.78
C GLN A 248 15.75 7.42 1.01
N SER A 249 16.70 8.19 0.48
CA SER A 249 16.59 9.65 0.53
C SER A 249 15.64 10.16 -0.55
N LEU A 250 14.55 10.83 -0.18
CA LEU A 250 13.71 11.63 -1.10
C LEU A 250 13.94 13.13 -0.89
N HIS A 251 15.10 13.50 -0.36
CA HIS A 251 15.50 14.89 -0.20
C HIS A 251 15.80 15.53 -1.55
N GLN A 252 15.59 16.84 -1.67
CA GLN A 252 15.89 17.61 -2.89
C GLN A 252 17.39 17.72 -3.17
N SER A 253 18.22 17.58 -2.13
CA SER A 253 19.68 17.68 -2.23
C SER A 253 20.35 16.61 -1.38
N GLY A 254 21.66 16.41 -1.59
CA GLY A 254 22.42 15.44 -0.81
C GLY A 254 22.44 15.81 0.68
N ILE A 255 22.25 14.81 1.53
CA ILE A 255 22.24 14.95 2.99
C ILE A 255 23.30 14.08 3.64
N THR A 256 23.59 14.37 4.90
CA THR A 256 24.44 13.55 5.77
C THR A 256 23.58 12.92 6.86
N ASP A 257 24.00 11.76 7.34
CA ASP A 257 23.34 11.09 8.45
C ASP A 257 23.31 11.94 9.73
N THR A 258 22.18 11.87 10.43
CA THR A 258 21.94 12.47 11.74
C THR A 258 21.23 11.50 12.70
N ALA A 259 21.16 10.22 12.33
CA ALA A 259 20.32 9.27 13.01
C ALA A 259 20.85 8.91 14.41
N TYR A 260 19.93 8.61 15.31
CA TYR A 260 20.24 8.12 16.65
C TYR A 260 19.14 7.18 17.15
N VAL A 261 19.43 6.44 18.21
CA VAL A 261 18.49 5.48 18.81
C VAL A 261 18.07 5.91 20.21
N GLN A 262 16.85 5.52 20.61
CA GLN A 262 16.34 5.60 21.98
C GLN A 262 15.73 4.26 22.40
N GLY A 263 15.66 4.03 23.72
CA GLY A 263 15.21 2.76 24.29
C GLY A 263 16.34 1.71 24.34
N ASN A 264 15.95 0.43 24.36
CA ASN A 264 16.90 -0.69 24.46
C ASN A 264 17.44 -1.10 23.08
N LEU A 265 17.99 -0.13 22.34
CA LEU A 265 18.56 -0.33 21.02
C LEU A 265 20.01 0.17 20.98
N THR A 266 20.83 -0.53 20.21
CA THR A 266 22.19 -0.12 19.91
C THR A 266 22.33 0.08 18.40
N LEU A 267 22.68 1.28 17.96
CA LEU A 267 23.12 1.51 16.58
C LEU A 267 24.57 1.04 16.42
N ILE A 268 24.89 0.40 15.30
CA ILE A 268 26.23 -0.08 14.93
C ILE A 268 26.76 0.79 13.77
N PRO A 269 27.43 1.93 14.07
CA PRO A 269 27.80 2.94 13.08
C PRO A 269 28.66 2.39 11.93
N GLU A 270 29.67 1.59 12.26
CA GLU A 270 30.65 1.07 11.30
C GLU A 270 30.07 0.06 10.29
N SER A 271 28.91 -0.52 10.61
CA SER A 271 28.18 -1.42 9.72
C SER A 271 27.01 -0.74 9.01
N SER A 272 26.69 0.51 9.38
CA SER A 272 25.58 1.28 8.83
C SER A 272 26.07 2.12 7.65
N THR A 273 25.54 1.84 6.45
CA THR A 273 25.97 2.56 5.25
C THR A 273 25.54 4.03 5.27
N CYS A 274 24.39 4.37 5.88
CA CYS A 274 24.00 5.77 6.04
C CYS A 274 25.04 6.57 6.86
N VAL A 275 25.59 5.95 7.91
CA VAL A 275 26.55 6.60 8.82
C VAL A 275 27.94 6.70 8.20
N THR A 276 28.35 5.67 7.44
CA THR A 276 29.69 5.60 6.84
C THR A 276 29.80 6.34 5.51
N GLN A 277 28.68 6.58 4.83
CA GLN A 277 28.62 7.33 3.58
C GLN A 277 28.71 8.84 3.87
N ALA A 278 29.62 9.53 3.17
CA ALA A 278 29.86 10.95 3.40
C ALA A 278 28.72 11.86 2.92
N LEU A 279 27.98 11.44 1.89
CA LEU A 279 26.87 12.18 1.30
C LEU A 279 25.88 11.19 0.67
N ILE A 280 24.61 11.31 1.03
CA ILE A 280 23.51 10.47 0.54
C ILE A 280 22.68 11.32 -0.41
N ASN A 281 22.74 11.02 -1.70
CA ASN A 281 22.11 11.81 -2.75
C ASN A 281 20.61 11.48 -2.85
N PRO A 282 19.80 12.31 -3.54
CA PRO A 282 18.42 11.96 -3.84
C PRO A 282 18.32 10.59 -4.51
N PHE A 283 17.33 9.79 -4.07
CA PHE A 283 17.06 8.39 -4.44
C PHE A 283 18.11 7.35 -4.00
N ASP A 284 19.24 7.75 -3.41
CA ASP A 284 20.18 6.79 -2.82
C ASP A 284 19.48 6.01 -1.70
N LYS A 285 19.69 4.69 -1.69
CA LYS A 285 19.34 3.81 -0.59
C LYS A 285 20.56 3.66 0.33
N CYS A 286 20.32 3.67 1.63
CA CYS A 286 21.34 3.36 2.62
C CYS A 286 20.72 2.56 3.78
N THR A 287 21.55 2.05 4.67
CA THR A 287 21.16 1.11 5.72
C THR A 287 21.64 1.53 7.09
N TYR A 288 20.81 1.24 8.10
CA TYR A 288 21.18 1.25 9.51
C TYR A 288 21.23 -0.17 10.04
N VAL A 289 22.31 -0.51 10.72
CA VAL A 289 22.46 -1.78 11.44
C VAL A 289 22.22 -1.51 12.91
N ILE A 290 21.14 -2.08 13.45
CA ILE A 290 20.76 -1.94 14.86
C ILE A 290 20.70 -3.30 15.55
N GLU A 291 20.93 -3.30 16.85
CA GLU A 291 20.82 -4.49 17.71
C GLU A 291 19.87 -4.20 18.87
N GLY A 292 18.96 -5.14 19.11
CA GLY A 292 17.94 -5.06 20.16
C GLY A 292 17.40 -6.45 20.50
N SER A 293 16.56 -6.53 21.53
CA SER A 293 15.94 -7.78 21.97
C SER A 293 14.49 -7.86 21.52
N SER A 294 14.03 -9.06 21.15
CA SER A 294 12.62 -9.29 20.82
C SER A 294 11.69 -8.82 21.93
N GLY A 295 10.69 -8.02 21.58
CA GLY A 295 9.69 -7.52 22.52
C GLY A 295 10.14 -6.34 23.40
N GLU A 296 11.39 -5.88 23.26
CA GLU A 296 11.83 -4.62 23.86
C GLU A 296 11.61 -3.47 22.89
N GLU A 297 10.78 -2.52 23.29
CA GLU A 297 10.47 -1.34 22.49
C GLU A 297 11.69 -0.41 22.36
N GLY A 298 11.80 0.21 21.19
CA GLY A 298 12.79 1.26 20.96
C GLY A 298 12.43 2.11 19.76
N GLN A 299 13.25 3.11 19.49
CA GLN A 299 13.04 4.06 18.40
C GLN A 299 14.37 4.33 17.70
N LEU A 300 14.35 4.26 16.37
CA LEU A 300 15.41 4.79 15.51
C LEU A 300 14.91 6.10 14.89
N TYR A 301 15.55 7.20 15.26
CA TYR A 301 15.29 8.52 14.71
C TYR A 301 16.18 8.75 13.51
N LEU A 302 15.61 9.05 12.35
CA LEU A 302 16.32 9.48 11.14
C LEU A 302 16.49 11.00 11.12
N SER A 303 15.56 11.71 11.75
CA SER A 303 15.56 13.14 12.06
C SER A 303 14.67 13.41 13.28
N ASP A 304 14.46 14.68 13.63
CA ASP A 304 13.59 15.09 14.75
C ASP A 304 12.13 14.64 14.58
N SER A 305 11.66 14.43 13.34
CA SER A 305 10.27 14.07 13.04
C SER A 305 10.09 12.71 12.37
N GLU A 306 11.18 12.05 11.97
CA GLU A 306 11.14 10.81 11.21
C GLU A 306 11.64 9.65 12.08
N VAL A 307 10.71 8.83 12.54
CA VAL A 307 10.95 7.82 13.56
C VAL A 307 10.49 6.46 13.07
N ILE A 308 11.36 5.46 13.25
CA ILE A 308 11.03 4.05 13.11
C ILE A 308 10.79 3.49 14.50
N HIS A 309 9.57 3.03 14.76
CA HIS A 309 9.23 2.36 16.01
C HIS A 309 9.62 0.88 15.93
N ILE A 310 10.45 0.45 16.87
CA ILE A 310 10.99 -0.91 16.92
C ILE A 310 10.20 -1.73 17.95
N ASN A 311 9.75 -2.92 17.55
CA ASN A 311 9.00 -3.87 18.39
C ASN A 311 7.77 -3.24 19.05
N LYS A 312 7.12 -2.27 18.39
CA LYS A 312 5.92 -1.61 18.91
C LYS A 312 4.81 -2.65 19.11
N PRO A 313 4.17 -2.73 20.30
CA PRO A 313 3.09 -3.67 20.52
C PRO A 313 1.97 -3.45 19.51
N LYS A 314 1.53 -4.53 18.86
CA LYS A 314 0.35 -4.50 18.01
C LYS A 314 -0.87 -4.25 18.89
N VAL A 315 -1.66 -3.23 18.55
CA VAL A 315 -2.95 -3.01 19.21
C VAL A 315 -3.91 -4.07 18.69
N ASP A 316 -4.24 -5.05 19.53
CA ASP A 316 -5.32 -5.99 19.23
C ASP A 316 -6.65 -5.23 19.22
N ASN A 317 -7.08 -4.82 18.02
CA ASN A 317 -8.45 -4.38 17.79
C ASN A 317 -9.37 -5.61 17.86
N GLY A 318 -9.70 -6.01 19.09
CA GLY A 318 -10.59 -7.13 19.39
C GLY A 318 -11.92 -6.98 18.66
N GLY A 319 -12.08 -7.71 17.56
CA GLY A 319 -13.34 -7.89 16.86
C GLY A 319 -14.37 -8.44 17.83
N THR A 320 -15.34 -7.59 18.19
CA THR A 320 -16.47 -7.97 19.02
C THR A 320 -17.43 -8.80 18.18
N SER A 321 -17.24 -10.12 18.12
CA SER A 321 -18.29 -11.04 17.70
C SER A 321 -19.16 -11.38 18.92
N SER A 322 -20.36 -10.80 18.95
CA SER A 322 -21.41 -11.17 19.87
C SER A 322 -21.82 -12.63 19.69
N SER A 323 -21.44 -13.50 20.62
CA SER A 323 -22.17 -14.72 20.92
C SER A 323 -22.18 -14.91 22.43
N GLY A 324 -23.35 -14.72 23.04
CA GLY A 324 -23.52 -14.83 24.48
C GLY A 324 -23.23 -16.23 25.00
N SER A 325 -22.51 -16.29 26.11
CA SER A 325 -22.72 -17.35 27.11
C SER A 325 -22.38 -16.81 28.50
N SER A 326 -23.43 -16.68 29.29
CA SER A 326 -23.48 -16.77 30.76
C SER A 326 -22.20 -17.30 31.42
N GLY A 327 -21.58 -16.49 32.28
CA GLY A 327 -20.47 -16.90 33.15
C GLY A 327 -20.18 -15.86 34.23
N GLY A 328 -21.11 -15.66 35.17
CA GLY A 328 -20.94 -14.73 36.28
C GLY A 328 -19.93 -15.23 37.32
N SER A 329 -18.84 -14.48 37.51
CA SER A 329 -17.96 -14.62 38.69
C SER A 329 -18.35 -13.58 39.73
N LEU A 330 -18.95 -14.07 40.81
CA LEU A 330 -19.44 -13.33 41.97
C LEU A 330 -18.29 -12.60 42.67
N GLY A 331 -18.40 -11.28 42.74
CA GLY A 331 -17.52 -10.43 43.53
C GLY A 331 -17.69 -10.67 45.03
N PHE A 332 -16.59 -10.49 45.75
CA PHE A 332 -16.27 -10.68 47.17
C PHE A 332 -17.27 -10.13 48.22
N LEU A 333 -18.41 -9.57 47.82
CA LEU A 333 -19.47 -9.03 48.68
C LEU A 333 -20.57 -10.04 49.04
N SER A 334 -20.59 -11.23 48.42
CA SER A 334 -21.56 -12.30 48.72
C SER A 334 -21.18 -13.18 49.93
N LEU A 335 -19.96 -13.04 50.46
CA LEU A 335 -19.47 -13.82 51.63
C LEU A 335 -19.82 -13.20 52.99
N LEU A 336 -20.38 -12.00 53.04
CA LEU A 336 -20.84 -11.35 54.28
C LEU A 336 -22.33 -11.61 54.61
N GLY A 337 -23.13 -12.09 53.64
CA GLY A 337 -24.56 -12.37 53.83
C GLY A 337 -24.88 -13.71 54.53
N LEU A 338 -23.93 -14.66 54.55
CA LEU A 338 -24.15 -16.00 55.11
C LEU A 338 -23.68 -16.19 56.56
N ALA A 339 -23.10 -15.15 57.18
CA ALA A 339 -22.73 -15.17 58.61
C ALA A 339 -23.87 -14.71 59.53
N VAL A 340 -24.94 -14.08 59.01
CA VAL A 340 -26.03 -13.50 59.82
C VAL A 340 -27.22 -14.47 59.98
N PHE A 341 -27.41 -15.44 59.08
CA PHE A 341 -28.53 -16.41 59.19
C PHE A 341 -28.18 -17.74 59.89
N GLY A 342 -26.93 -17.95 60.30
CA GLY A 342 -26.49 -19.14 61.05
C GLY A 342 -26.69 -19.07 62.58
N ARG A 343 -27.10 -17.91 63.13
CA ARG A 343 -27.23 -17.70 64.59
C ARG A 343 -28.65 -17.64 65.15
N LEU A 344 -29.69 -17.89 64.34
CA LEU A 344 -31.09 -17.86 64.79
C LEU A 344 -31.82 -19.21 64.76
N ARG A 345 -31.10 -20.34 64.76
CA ARG A 345 -31.72 -21.66 64.98
C ARG A 345 -31.02 -22.46 66.06
N LYS A 346 -30.87 -21.83 67.23
CA LYS A 346 -30.84 -22.51 68.54
C LYS A 346 -31.81 -21.78 69.47
N ARG A 347 -33.07 -22.19 69.41
CA ARG A 347 -33.97 -22.39 70.55
C ARG A 347 -35.10 -23.31 70.10
#